data_AF-A0A3C1Y5T4-F1
#
_entry.id   AF-A0A3C1Y5T4-F1
#
_cell.length_a   1.000
_cell.length_b   1.000
_cell.length_c   1.000
_cell.angle_alpha   90.00
_cell.angle_beta   90.00
_cell.angle_gamma   90.00
#
_symmetry.space_group_name_H-M   'P 1'
#
loop_
_entity.id
_entity.type
_entity.pdbx_description
1 polymer ?
#
loop_
_entity_poly.entity_id
_entity_poly.type
_entity_poly.pdbx_seq_one_letter_code
_entity_poly.pdbx_strand_id
1 'polypeptide(L)'
;MKKFYTLLAAAAVTVGAFAAAPRFVVENNAAPATLTTKAAKAEVRNIEVAVGNHKVVKSAVKAPIGGGPSIDKLEGEYGQYYYNMVQGDNAGNQGPYIAAIVEGDAANTLDVYGFFLGATRDGYQNKVTGTYDQAKGVLTIKNGTSIGTVQFSDGPAELYIYLQDWDTYKILDKDIEFKYTPATHSLNFEAANDGQSFTENLIICTNANASVGQAIETGMAFPVTMNLFAVNGTMSLTFNTSNGASPSQSLVYYEAFDNSLFVSNIQGLGYDVMVEMTVDKAAKTASLIDQSLTLDLGGDFGERTCYFGVAQGQSLYTNVTFAGQTTNDESGVSTVLSTPKYLLIDDEGVGFNVSNATIELFDVALFDATAIENVTVDFDENAPVEYFNLQGVRVENPANGLYIKRQGNKVAKVIL
;
A
#
# COMPACT_ATOMS: atom_id res chain seq x y z
N MET A 1 5.54 34.74 11.73
CA MET A 1 6.35 34.57 10.50
C MET A 1 6.15 33.16 10.00
N LYS A 2 5.66 33.00 8.76
CA LYS A 2 5.39 31.72 8.11
C LYS A 2 6.72 30.99 7.84
N LYS A 3 6.82 29.72 8.24
CA LYS A 3 7.78 28.78 7.65
C LYS A 3 7.07 27.44 7.47
N PHE A 4 6.66 27.19 6.24
CA PHE A 4 6.36 25.85 5.73
C PHE A 4 7.70 25.12 5.63
N TYR A 5 7.86 24.02 6.38
CA TYR A 5 9.05 23.18 6.29
C TYR A 5 8.76 22.03 5.33
N THR A 6 9.47 22.02 4.21
CA THR A 6 9.50 20.92 3.25
C THR A 6 10.41 19.83 3.82
N LEU A 7 9.88 18.60 3.99
CA LEU A 7 10.66 17.42 4.40
C LEU A 7 11.76 17.13 3.37
N LEU A 8 13.02 17.12 3.80
CA LEU A 8 14.18 16.68 3.03
C LEU A 8 14.61 15.28 3.50
N ALA A 9 15.08 14.46 2.56
CA ALA A 9 15.33 13.02 2.68
C ALA A 9 16.08 12.56 3.96
N ALA A 10 15.60 11.45 4.53
CA ALA A 10 16.19 10.79 5.70
C ALA A 10 17.53 10.12 5.36
N ALA A 11 18.50 10.25 6.28
CA ALA A 11 19.77 9.54 6.24
C ALA A 11 19.59 8.16 6.88
N ALA A 12 19.98 7.10 6.15
CA ALA A 12 19.83 5.72 6.54
C ALA A 12 20.59 5.38 7.85
N VAL A 13 19.85 4.94 8.87
CA VAL A 13 20.41 4.20 10.00
C VAL A 13 20.35 2.71 9.63
N THR A 14 21.51 2.10 9.43
CA THR A 14 21.61 0.67 9.11
C THR A 14 21.35 -0.16 10.37
N VAL A 15 20.11 -0.65 10.52
CA VAL A 15 19.77 -1.72 11.44
C VAL A 15 19.99 -3.05 10.72
N GLY A 16 20.56 -4.04 11.42
CA GLY A 16 21.03 -5.31 10.87
C GLY A 16 19.99 -6.10 10.06
N ALA A 17 20.50 -6.87 9.10
CA ALA A 17 19.76 -7.51 8.02
C ALA A 17 18.61 -8.46 8.45
N PHE A 18 17.42 -8.18 7.93
CA PHE A 18 16.50 -9.14 7.29
C PHE A 18 16.29 -8.61 5.86
N ALA A 19 16.78 -9.29 4.81
CA ALA A 19 16.17 -10.41 4.08
C ALA A 19 14.90 -9.98 3.31
N ALA A 20 15.09 -9.68 2.02
CA ALA A 20 14.19 -9.02 1.06
C ALA A 20 13.96 -7.52 1.30
N ALA A 21 14.23 -6.70 0.27
CA ALA A 21 13.79 -5.31 0.24
C ALA A 21 12.24 -5.27 0.37
N PRO A 22 11.64 -4.21 0.96
CA PRO A 22 10.19 -4.07 0.98
C PRO A 22 9.65 -4.19 -0.45
N ARG A 23 8.59 -4.99 -0.64
CA ARG A 23 8.01 -5.19 -1.99
C ARG A 23 7.34 -3.93 -2.50
N PHE A 24 6.89 -3.10 -1.56
CA PHE A 24 6.31 -1.79 -1.84
C PHE A 24 7.35 -0.69 -1.59
N VAL A 25 7.93 -0.15 -2.66
CA VAL A 25 8.66 1.13 -2.62
C VAL A 25 7.79 2.18 -3.32
N VAL A 26 7.06 2.98 -2.54
CA VAL A 26 6.33 4.13 -3.09
C VAL A 26 7.33 5.27 -3.23
N GLU A 27 7.91 5.43 -4.43
CA GLU A 27 8.66 6.64 -4.80
C GLU A 27 7.70 7.82 -5.05
N ASN A 28 6.95 8.25 -4.03
CA ASN A 28 6.47 9.62 -3.89
C ASN A 28 5.61 9.81 -2.64
N ASN A 29 5.98 10.80 -1.82
CA ASN A 29 5.12 11.48 -0.84
C ASN A 29 3.99 12.29 -1.52
N ALA A 30 3.32 11.71 -2.52
CA ALA A 30 2.14 12.29 -3.10
C ALA A 30 0.95 11.71 -2.34
N ALA A 31 0.33 12.54 -1.50
CA ALA A 31 -0.93 12.28 -0.85
C ALA A 31 -1.92 11.57 -1.81
N PRO A 32 -2.82 10.70 -1.33
CA PRO A 32 -4.10 10.56 -2.00
C PRO A 32 -4.67 11.97 -1.98
N ALA A 33 -4.63 12.62 -3.14
CA ALA A 33 -5.57 13.67 -3.40
C ALA A 33 -6.92 13.09 -2.97
N THR A 34 -7.56 13.75 -2.02
CA THR A 34 -9.00 13.66 -1.82
C THR A 34 -9.63 13.45 -3.20
N LEU A 35 -10.55 12.47 -3.31
CA LEU A 35 -11.34 12.25 -4.52
C LEU A 35 -12.04 13.55 -4.93
N THR A 36 -11.33 14.42 -5.64
CA THR A 36 -11.85 15.51 -6.44
C THR A 36 -11.63 15.16 -7.90
N THR A 37 -11.73 13.87 -8.25
CA THR A 37 -12.05 13.49 -9.62
C THR A 37 -13.51 13.87 -9.82
N LYS A 38 -13.74 15.09 -10.32
CA LYS A 38 -15.07 15.50 -10.79
C LYS A 38 -15.59 14.38 -11.68
N ALA A 39 -16.66 13.71 -11.24
CA ALA A 39 -17.31 12.66 -11.99
C ALA A 39 -17.48 13.12 -13.44
N ALA A 40 -17.00 12.30 -14.38
CA ALA A 40 -17.19 12.57 -15.79
C ALA A 40 -18.44 11.82 -16.24
N LYS A 41 -19.36 12.52 -16.91
CA LYS A 41 -20.40 11.85 -17.71
C LYS A 41 -19.70 11.10 -18.82
N ALA A 42 -19.69 9.77 -18.77
CA ALA A 42 -19.57 9.00 -19.99
C ALA A 42 -20.84 9.26 -20.80
N GLU A 43 -20.73 9.48 -22.11
CA GLU A 43 -21.90 9.53 -23.00
C GLU A 43 -22.45 8.11 -23.17
N VAL A 44 -23.06 7.57 -22.12
CA VAL A 44 -23.84 6.34 -22.15
C VAL A 44 -25.19 6.71 -21.54
N ARG A 45 -26.18 6.97 -22.39
CA ARG A 45 -27.54 7.31 -21.96
C ARG A 45 -28.40 6.06 -22.07
N ASN A 46 -29.13 5.73 -21.00
CA ASN A 46 -30.10 4.64 -20.90
C ASN A 46 -29.47 3.25 -20.93
N ILE A 47 -28.88 2.85 -19.80
CA ILE A 47 -28.40 1.48 -19.62
C ILE A 47 -29.54 0.65 -19.07
N GLU A 48 -30.05 -0.27 -19.89
CA GLU A 48 -30.85 -1.38 -19.40
C GLU A 48 -29.89 -2.33 -18.67
N VAL A 49 -29.75 -2.17 -17.35
CA VAL A 49 -29.04 -3.14 -16.51
C VAL A 49 -29.92 -4.38 -16.49
N ALA A 50 -29.55 -5.41 -17.26
CA ALA A 50 -30.28 -6.68 -17.25
C ALA A 50 -30.10 -7.33 -15.87
N VAL A 51 -31.03 -7.07 -14.96
CA VAL A 51 -30.95 -7.49 -13.55
C VAL A 51 -31.03 -9.01 -13.46
N GLY A 52 -29.86 -9.65 -13.39
CA GLY A 52 -29.73 -11.02 -12.88
C GLY A 52 -29.79 -11.04 -11.35
N ASN A 53 -29.51 -12.19 -10.75
CA ASN A 53 -29.36 -12.32 -9.29
C ASN A 53 -28.05 -11.61 -8.84
N HIS A 54 -28.07 -10.29 -8.72
CA HIS A 54 -26.89 -9.50 -8.34
C HIS A 54 -26.47 -9.79 -6.90
N LYS A 55 -25.16 -9.90 -6.66
CA LYS A 55 -24.58 -9.98 -5.32
C LYS A 55 -24.14 -8.59 -4.89
N VAL A 56 -25.02 -7.86 -4.20
CA VAL A 56 -24.64 -6.60 -3.55
C VAL A 56 -23.50 -6.90 -2.59
N VAL A 57 -22.34 -6.29 -2.80
CA VAL A 57 -21.24 -6.39 -1.85
C VAL A 57 -21.62 -5.55 -0.65
N LYS A 58 -22.21 -6.19 0.36
CA LYS A 58 -22.53 -5.54 1.62
C LYS A 58 -21.25 -5.30 2.39
N SER A 59 -21.11 -4.11 2.97
CA SER A 59 -20.04 -3.76 3.90
C SER A 59 -19.88 -4.86 4.94
N ALA A 60 -18.63 -5.18 5.31
CA ALA A 60 -18.30 -6.19 6.31
C ALA A 60 -18.68 -5.71 7.73
N VAL A 61 -19.94 -5.33 7.95
CA VAL A 61 -20.42 -4.88 9.25
C VAL A 61 -21.03 -6.05 10.01
N LYS A 62 -20.18 -6.63 10.84
CA LYS A 62 -20.61 -7.10 12.16
C LYS A 62 -19.45 -6.88 13.13
N ALA A 63 -19.72 -6.13 14.20
CA ALA A 63 -18.80 -6.00 15.32
C ALA A 63 -18.36 -7.39 15.80
N PRO A 64 -17.06 -7.71 15.88
CA PRO A 64 -16.65 -8.95 16.48
C PRO A 64 -16.73 -8.79 17.99
N ILE A 65 -17.58 -9.60 18.61
CA ILE A 65 -17.41 -10.03 19.98
C ILE A 65 -16.34 -11.14 19.92
N GLY A 66 -15.10 -10.87 20.31
CA GLY A 66 -14.01 -11.86 20.38
C GLY A 66 -12.66 -11.33 19.87
N GLY A 67 -11.57 -11.88 20.41
CA GLY A 67 -10.18 -11.43 20.21
C GLY A 67 -9.65 -11.41 18.78
N GLY A 68 -8.39 -11.02 18.64
CA GLY A 68 -7.71 -10.92 17.34
C GLY A 68 -7.03 -12.23 16.90
N PRO A 69 -6.47 -12.22 15.68
CA PRO A 69 -5.84 -13.40 15.09
C PRO A 69 -4.53 -13.75 15.80
N SER A 70 -4.00 -14.94 15.54
CA SER A 70 -2.66 -15.31 16.02
C SER A 70 -1.59 -14.44 15.35
N ILE A 71 -0.42 -14.32 15.98
CA ILE A 71 0.67 -13.44 15.52
C ILE A 71 1.09 -13.78 14.08
N ASP A 72 1.19 -15.06 13.71
CA ASP A 72 1.53 -15.51 12.35
C ASP A 72 0.57 -15.01 11.26
N LYS A 73 -0.64 -14.58 11.64
CA LYS A 73 -1.64 -14.00 10.74
C LYS A 73 -1.64 -12.47 10.71
N LEU A 74 -0.87 -11.84 11.59
CA LEU A 74 -0.59 -10.40 11.56
C LEU A 74 0.74 -10.08 10.89
N GLU A 75 1.57 -11.08 10.61
CA GLU A 75 2.82 -10.84 9.91
C GLU A 75 2.56 -10.47 8.45
N GLY A 76 3.23 -9.43 7.97
CA GLY A 76 3.08 -8.96 6.60
C GLY A 76 3.32 -7.47 6.43
N GLU A 77 3.05 -6.99 5.22
CA GLU A 77 3.13 -5.56 4.89
C GLU A 77 1.80 -4.87 5.15
N TYR A 78 1.87 -3.59 5.56
CA TYR A 78 0.74 -2.79 5.97
C TYR A 78 0.77 -1.41 5.32
N GLY A 79 -0.36 -0.99 4.78
CA GLY A 79 -0.62 0.39 4.38
C GLY A 79 -1.01 1.21 5.61
N GLN A 80 -0.13 2.13 6.02
CA GLN A 80 -0.36 3.06 7.11
C GLN A 80 -0.99 4.36 6.62
N TYR A 81 -2.12 4.72 7.21
CA TYR A 81 -2.81 5.99 7.01
C TYR A 81 -3.08 6.65 8.34
N TYR A 82 -3.01 7.97 8.42
CA TYR A 82 -3.40 8.70 9.62
C TYR A 82 -4.09 10.01 9.28
N TYR A 83 -5.04 10.39 10.14
CA TYR A 83 -5.71 11.68 10.05
C TYR A 83 -5.13 12.61 11.11
N ASN A 84 -4.46 13.66 10.65
CA ASN A 84 -3.97 14.72 11.52
C ASN A 84 -5.04 15.78 11.72
N MET A 85 -5.16 16.26 12.96
CA MET A 85 -5.94 17.43 13.28
C MET A 85 -5.08 18.42 14.06
N VAL A 86 -5.07 19.68 13.63
CA VAL A 86 -4.43 20.77 14.37
C VAL A 86 -5.49 21.83 14.66
N GLN A 87 -5.51 22.37 15.88
CA GLN A 87 -6.50 23.36 16.27
C GLN A 87 -6.41 24.59 15.34
N GLY A 88 -7.45 24.82 14.52
CA GLY A 88 -7.57 26.00 13.67
C GLY A 88 -6.94 25.94 12.28
N ASP A 89 -6.31 24.83 11.86
CA ASP A 89 -5.69 24.67 10.53
C ASP A 89 -5.98 23.28 9.92
N ASN A 90 -5.93 23.22 8.58
CA ASN A 90 -6.25 22.09 7.69
C ASN A 90 -5.97 20.69 8.30
N ALA A 91 -7.04 20.01 8.72
CA ALA A 91 -7.01 18.58 8.99
C ALA A 91 -6.89 17.80 7.66
N GLY A 92 -6.14 16.70 7.67
CA GLY A 92 -5.84 15.98 6.44
C GLY A 92 -5.37 14.55 6.65
N ASN A 93 -5.77 13.69 5.71
CA ASN A 93 -5.27 12.32 5.60
C ASN A 93 -3.82 12.33 5.10
N GLN A 94 -3.00 11.47 5.67
CA GLN A 94 -1.63 11.19 5.27
C GLN A 94 -1.47 9.69 4.98
N GLY A 95 -0.46 9.34 4.18
CA GLY A 95 -0.21 7.98 3.71
C GLY A 95 -0.65 7.78 2.26
N PRO A 96 -0.64 6.54 1.73
CA PRO A 96 -0.11 5.36 2.41
C PRO A 96 1.39 5.47 2.64
N TYR A 97 1.83 5.12 3.84
CA TYR A 97 3.21 4.73 4.11
C TYR A 97 3.25 3.22 4.28
N ILE A 98 4.35 2.59 3.90
CA ILE A 98 4.50 1.14 4.04
C ILE A 98 5.13 0.82 5.39
N ALA A 99 4.46 -0.01 6.17
CA ALA A 99 4.99 -0.62 7.37
C ALA A 99 5.07 -2.15 7.17
N ALA A 100 5.81 -2.82 8.05
CA ALA A 100 5.73 -4.27 8.19
C ALA A 100 5.53 -4.64 9.65
N ILE A 101 4.75 -5.69 9.88
CA ILE A 101 4.57 -6.30 11.18
C ILE A 101 5.21 -7.68 11.13
N VAL A 102 5.99 -7.99 12.16
CA VAL A 102 6.58 -9.32 12.37
C VAL A 102 6.49 -9.70 13.85
N GLU A 103 6.59 -10.99 14.15
CA GLU A 103 6.75 -11.46 15.51
C GLU A 103 8.00 -10.86 16.17
N GLY A 104 7.84 -10.33 17.39
CA GLY A 104 8.96 -9.81 18.18
C GLY A 104 9.69 -10.91 18.96
N ASP A 105 10.92 -10.62 19.38
CA ASP A 105 11.78 -11.58 20.09
C ASP A 105 11.19 -12.08 21.42
N ALA A 106 10.31 -11.29 22.03
CA ALA A 106 9.64 -11.63 23.28
C ALA A 106 8.23 -12.19 23.01
N ALA A 107 7.80 -13.12 23.86
CA ALA A 107 6.47 -13.71 23.76
C ALA A 107 5.37 -12.64 23.76
N ASN A 108 4.40 -12.78 22.85
CA ASN A 108 3.29 -11.85 22.66
C ASN A 108 3.73 -10.43 22.31
N THR A 109 4.83 -10.26 21.58
CA THR A 109 5.24 -8.95 21.06
C THR A 109 5.24 -8.93 19.55
N LEU A 110 4.98 -7.75 19.00
CA LEU A 110 5.03 -7.46 17.56
C LEU A 110 6.02 -6.33 17.34
N ASP A 111 6.90 -6.51 16.36
CA ASP A 111 7.77 -5.45 15.86
C ASP A 111 7.12 -4.80 14.64
N VAL A 112 6.85 -3.49 14.73
CA VAL A 112 6.30 -2.68 13.64
C VAL A 112 7.43 -1.86 13.02
N TYR A 113 7.90 -2.30 11.87
CA TYR A 113 8.91 -1.62 11.07
C TYR A 113 8.27 -0.53 10.21
N GLY A 114 8.92 0.62 10.09
CA GLY A 114 8.38 1.76 9.34
C GLY A 114 7.21 2.47 10.05
N PHE A 115 7.01 2.23 11.35
CA PHE A 115 5.93 2.87 12.10
C PHE A 115 6.03 4.40 12.01
N PHE A 116 4.98 5.07 11.57
CA PHE A 116 4.92 6.50 11.25
C PHE A 116 5.84 6.96 10.08
N LEU A 117 7.09 6.51 10.02
CA LEU A 117 8.11 6.98 9.07
C LEU A 117 8.10 6.25 7.71
N GLY A 118 7.44 5.09 7.62
CA GLY A 118 7.34 4.28 6.42
C GLY A 118 8.64 3.57 6.01
N ALA A 119 8.55 2.86 4.88
CA ALA A 119 9.68 2.30 4.17
C ALA A 119 10.33 3.32 3.22
N THR A 120 11.63 3.18 2.99
CA THR A 120 12.34 3.84 1.88
C THR A 120 12.89 2.79 0.93
N ARG A 121 13.53 3.21 -0.15
CA ARG A 121 14.28 2.31 -1.05
C ARG A 121 15.35 1.50 -0.31
N ASP A 122 15.92 2.06 0.75
CA ASP A 122 16.97 1.42 1.54
C ASP A 122 16.37 0.57 2.70
N GLY A 123 15.05 0.39 2.73
CA GLY A 123 14.31 -0.38 3.73
C GLY A 123 13.63 0.47 4.81
N TYR A 124 13.20 -0.18 5.88
CA TYR A 124 12.55 0.47 7.02
C TYR A 124 13.55 1.27 7.86
N GLN A 125 13.19 2.50 8.22
CA GLN A 125 14.08 3.44 8.92
C GLN A 125 13.97 3.37 10.44
N ASN A 126 12.96 2.68 10.96
CA ASN A 126 12.68 2.55 12.37
C ASN A 126 11.92 1.25 12.68
N LYS A 127 11.87 0.92 13.97
CA LYS A 127 11.15 -0.22 14.53
C LYS A 127 10.52 0.19 15.85
N VAL A 128 9.25 -0.14 16.04
CA VAL A 128 8.52 0.03 17.30
C VAL A 128 8.02 -1.33 17.77
N THR A 129 8.37 -1.73 18.99
CA THR A 129 7.89 -2.99 19.58
C THR A 129 6.68 -2.72 20.47
N GLY A 130 5.58 -3.44 20.24
CA GLY A 130 4.39 -3.41 21.08
C GLY A 130 4.05 -4.79 21.64
N THR A 131 3.23 -4.82 22.70
CA THR A 131 2.69 -6.06 23.26
C THR A 131 1.33 -6.36 22.65
N TYR A 132 1.09 -7.58 22.21
CA TYR A 132 -0.15 -8.02 21.59
C TYR A 132 -0.97 -8.93 22.52
N ASP A 133 -2.15 -8.47 22.89
CA ASP A 133 -3.15 -9.27 23.60
C ASP A 133 -4.10 -9.89 22.57
N GLN A 134 -3.84 -11.14 22.17
CA GLN A 134 -4.67 -11.86 21.21
C GLN A 134 -6.11 -12.01 21.69
N ALA A 135 -6.35 -12.22 22.99
CA ALA A 135 -7.71 -12.41 23.52
C ALA A 135 -8.56 -11.14 23.37
N LYS A 136 -7.93 -9.96 23.33
CA LYS A 136 -8.59 -8.68 23.06
C LYS A 136 -8.44 -8.18 21.62
N GLY A 137 -7.48 -8.73 20.87
CA GLY A 137 -7.09 -8.21 19.57
C GLY A 137 -6.48 -6.81 19.65
N VAL A 138 -5.65 -6.56 20.66
CA VAL A 138 -5.09 -5.23 20.92
C VAL A 138 -3.56 -5.28 20.88
N LEU A 139 -2.96 -4.44 20.04
CA LEU A 139 -1.53 -4.12 20.07
C LEU A 139 -1.34 -2.85 20.89
N THR A 140 -0.56 -2.93 21.97
CA THR A 140 -0.24 -1.81 22.86
C THR A 140 1.19 -1.35 22.66
N ILE A 141 1.36 -0.07 22.31
CA ILE A 141 2.65 0.63 22.25
C ILE A 141 2.74 1.52 23.49
N LYS A 142 3.86 1.45 24.21
CA LYS A 142 4.05 2.21 25.44
C LYS A 142 4.09 3.71 25.20
N ASN A 143 3.46 4.47 26.09
CA ASN A 143 3.57 5.91 26.07
C ASN A 143 5.04 6.35 26.20
N GLY A 144 5.47 7.30 25.37
CA GLY A 144 6.86 7.77 25.32
C GLY A 144 7.84 6.84 24.61
N THR A 145 7.35 5.88 23.84
CA THR A 145 8.20 5.05 22.97
C THR A 145 8.91 5.92 21.93
N SER A 146 10.21 5.70 21.72
CA SER A 146 10.94 6.31 20.61
C SER A 146 10.53 5.62 19.30
N ILE A 147 10.29 6.43 18.28
CA ILE A 147 9.83 5.97 16.97
C ILE A 147 10.84 6.26 15.85
N GLY A 148 12.09 6.55 16.22
CA GLY A 148 13.21 6.68 15.28
C GLY A 148 13.72 8.11 15.10
N THR A 149 14.89 8.21 14.47
CA THR A 149 15.58 9.47 14.21
C THR A 149 15.17 10.04 12.85
N VAL A 150 14.83 11.33 12.81
CA VAL A 150 14.57 12.08 11.58
C VAL A 150 15.60 13.18 11.39
N GLN A 151 16.02 13.43 10.15
CA GLN A 151 16.93 14.51 9.80
C GLN A 151 16.15 15.82 9.61
N PHE A 152 16.47 16.84 10.41
CA PHE A 152 15.97 18.20 10.25
C PHE A 152 17.06 19.11 9.68
N SER A 153 16.66 20.32 9.27
CA SER A 153 17.61 21.32 8.73
C SER A 153 18.70 21.74 9.73
N ASP A 154 18.44 21.61 11.02
CA ASP A 154 19.32 21.93 12.14
C ASP A 154 20.01 20.71 12.76
N GLY A 155 19.75 19.50 12.24
CA GLY A 155 20.39 18.25 12.64
C GLY A 155 19.41 17.09 12.84
N PRO A 156 19.93 15.89 13.12
CA PRO A 156 19.08 14.75 13.49
C PRO A 156 18.40 14.98 14.84
N ALA A 157 17.13 14.58 14.94
CA ALA A 157 16.44 14.48 16.21
C ALA A 157 15.63 13.18 16.32
N GLU A 158 15.63 12.61 17.52
CA GLU A 158 14.85 11.42 17.85
C GLU A 158 13.40 11.80 18.13
N LEU A 159 12.46 11.00 17.61
CA LEU A 159 11.04 11.21 17.79
C LEU A 159 10.45 10.27 18.82
N TYR A 160 9.44 10.75 19.53
CA TYR A 160 8.71 10.04 20.57
C TYR A 160 7.20 10.21 20.36
N ILE A 161 6.44 9.18 20.69
CA ILE A 161 4.98 9.17 20.61
C ILE A 161 4.35 9.20 22.00
N TYR A 162 3.35 10.07 22.18
CA TYR A 162 2.55 10.10 23.40
C TYR A 162 1.06 10.23 23.14
N LEU A 163 0.24 9.78 24.09
CA LEU A 163 -1.18 10.15 24.15
C LEU A 163 -1.36 11.42 25.00
N GLN A 164 -2.18 12.33 24.49
CA GLN A 164 -2.32 13.68 24.99
C GLN A 164 -3.79 14.08 25.12
N ASP A 165 -4.12 14.84 26.16
CA ASP A 165 -5.41 15.51 26.31
C ASP A 165 -5.52 16.69 25.33
N TRP A 166 -6.61 16.73 24.57
CA TRP A 166 -6.77 17.66 23.45
C TRP A 166 -6.79 19.14 23.88
N ASP A 167 -7.44 19.45 24.99
CA ASP A 167 -7.66 20.83 25.42
C ASP A 167 -6.50 21.38 26.25
N THR A 168 -5.91 20.54 27.11
CA THR A 168 -4.85 20.98 28.05
C THR A 168 -3.45 20.67 27.56
N TYR A 169 -3.31 19.92 26.46
CA TYR A 169 -2.04 19.44 25.90
C TYR A 169 -1.24 18.56 26.85
N LYS A 170 -1.86 18.07 27.92
CA LYS A 170 -1.17 17.28 28.94
C LYS A 170 -1.01 15.84 28.51
N ILE A 171 0.18 15.29 28.70
CA ILE A 171 0.43 13.86 28.49
C ILE A 171 -0.42 13.04 29.47
N LEU A 172 -1.12 12.05 28.93
CA LEU A 172 -2.01 11.17 29.68
C LEU A 172 -1.26 9.96 30.25
N ASP A 173 -1.75 9.42 31.35
CA ASP A 173 -1.28 8.13 31.91
C ASP A 173 -1.96 6.95 31.19
N LYS A 174 -1.73 6.87 29.88
CA LYS A 174 -2.33 5.88 28.98
C LYS A 174 -1.33 5.47 27.91
N ASP A 175 -1.28 4.17 27.64
CA ASP A 175 -0.55 3.64 26.48
C ASP A 175 -1.38 3.81 25.20
N ILE A 176 -0.73 3.62 24.05
CA ILE A 176 -1.36 3.70 22.74
C ILE A 176 -1.86 2.32 22.34
N GLU A 177 -3.17 2.17 22.12
CA GLU A 177 -3.80 0.89 21.77
C GLU A 177 -4.31 0.89 20.32
N PHE A 178 -3.80 -0.05 19.52
CA PHE A 178 -4.31 -0.36 18.19
C PHE A 178 -5.21 -1.60 18.27
N LYS A 179 -6.46 -1.47 17.83
CA LYS A 179 -7.47 -2.52 17.89
C LYS A 179 -7.58 -3.22 16.54
N TYR A 180 -7.56 -4.55 16.55
CA TYR A 180 -7.76 -5.34 15.35
C TYR A 180 -9.21 -5.25 14.87
N THR A 181 -9.38 -4.98 13.59
CA THR A 181 -10.68 -4.91 12.91
C THR A 181 -10.72 -5.99 11.84
N PRO A 182 -11.42 -7.12 12.07
CA PRO A 182 -11.49 -8.23 11.12
C PRO A 182 -12.09 -7.85 9.77
N ALA A 183 -13.04 -6.91 9.76
CA ALA A 183 -13.71 -6.45 8.54
C ALA A 183 -12.74 -5.88 7.49
N THR A 184 -11.69 -5.21 7.96
CA THR A 184 -10.72 -4.47 7.15
C THR A 184 -9.31 -5.05 7.22
N HIS A 185 -9.12 -6.17 7.94
CA HIS A 185 -7.82 -6.80 8.19
C HIS A 185 -6.78 -5.79 8.70
N SER A 186 -7.18 -4.94 9.65
CA SER A 186 -6.37 -3.79 10.06
C SER A 186 -6.21 -3.67 11.57
N LEU A 187 -5.15 -2.99 11.98
CA LEU A 187 -4.92 -2.53 13.34
C LEU A 187 -5.15 -1.01 13.38
N ASN A 188 -6.12 -0.56 14.18
CA ASN A 188 -6.58 0.83 14.15
C ASN A 188 -6.45 1.48 15.53
N PHE A 189 -5.81 2.64 15.57
CA PHE A 189 -5.89 3.59 16.67
C PHE A 189 -6.95 4.64 16.33
N GLU A 190 -7.80 4.94 17.31
CA GLU A 190 -8.70 6.09 17.31
C GLU A 190 -8.64 6.74 18.68
N ALA A 191 -8.40 8.05 18.70
CA ALA A 191 -8.36 8.83 19.93
C ALA A 191 -9.77 8.91 20.56
N ALA A 192 -9.83 9.04 21.89
CA ALA A 192 -11.11 9.18 22.56
C ALA A 192 -11.87 10.41 22.04
N ASN A 193 -13.20 10.28 21.95
CA ASN A 193 -14.10 11.33 21.55
C ASN A 193 -15.40 11.27 22.37
N ASP A 194 -16.13 12.38 22.42
CA ASP A 194 -17.42 12.51 23.12
C ASP A 194 -18.64 12.34 22.20
N GLY A 195 -18.41 11.85 20.96
CA GLY A 195 -19.41 11.75 19.91
C GLY A 195 -19.65 13.03 19.11
N GLN A 196 -18.99 14.14 19.45
CA GLN A 196 -18.99 15.39 18.67
C GLN A 196 -17.58 15.83 18.29
N SER A 197 -16.60 15.59 19.16
CA SER A 197 -15.21 16.01 18.97
C SER A 197 -14.25 15.04 19.66
N PHE A 198 -13.02 14.96 19.14
CA PHE A 198 -11.94 14.25 19.82
C PHE A 198 -11.57 14.98 21.11
N THR A 199 -11.42 14.23 22.19
CA THR A 199 -10.99 14.71 23.51
C THR A 199 -9.51 14.40 23.77
N GLU A 200 -8.90 13.60 22.90
CA GLU A 200 -7.51 13.16 22.97
C GLU A 200 -6.87 13.20 21.58
N ASN A 201 -5.54 13.16 21.53
CA ASN A 201 -4.77 12.90 20.32
C ASN A 201 -3.47 12.18 20.63
N LEU A 202 -2.87 11.60 19.60
CA LEU A 202 -1.45 11.29 19.61
C LEU A 202 -0.66 12.57 19.35
N ILE A 203 0.48 12.71 20.01
CA ILE A 203 1.48 13.71 19.68
C ILE A 203 2.80 13.02 19.34
N ILE A 204 3.38 13.42 18.21
CA ILE A 204 4.71 13.00 17.78
C ILE A 204 5.64 14.19 17.94
N CYS A 205 6.65 14.09 18.80
CA CYS A 205 7.52 15.21 19.18
C CYS A 205 8.95 14.75 19.48
N THR A 206 9.85 15.70 19.72
CA THR A 206 11.25 15.45 20.09
C THR A 206 11.48 15.41 21.61
N ASN A 207 10.42 15.56 22.41
CA ASN A 207 10.51 15.54 23.87
C ASN A 207 10.66 14.11 24.39
N ALA A 208 11.89 13.71 24.72
CA ALA A 208 12.16 12.44 25.39
C ALA A 208 11.63 12.47 26.84
N ASN A 209 11.10 11.33 27.31
CA ASN A 209 10.68 11.10 28.71
C ASN A 209 9.71 12.15 29.27
N ALA A 210 8.73 12.60 28.48
CA ALA A 210 7.72 13.52 28.96
C ALA A 210 6.93 12.90 30.13
N SER A 211 6.74 13.67 31.20
CA SER A 211 6.03 13.19 32.39
C SER A 211 4.51 13.27 32.19
N VAL A 212 3.76 12.35 32.79
CA VAL A 212 2.29 12.47 32.88
C VAL A 212 1.92 13.83 33.46
N GLY A 213 0.97 14.52 32.81
CA GLY A 213 0.54 15.87 33.19
C GLY A 213 1.40 17.01 32.64
N GLN A 214 2.56 16.73 32.03
CA GLN A 214 3.35 17.73 31.31
C GLN A 214 2.61 18.19 30.05
N ALA A 215 2.50 19.50 29.85
CA ALA A 215 1.92 20.04 28.62
C ALA A 215 2.96 20.08 27.48
N ILE A 216 2.60 19.62 26.28
CA ILE A 216 3.41 19.73 25.06
C ILE A 216 2.57 20.33 23.94
N GLU A 217 2.76 21.62 23.68
CA GLU A 217 1.91 22.35 22.72
C GLU A 217 2.42 22.25 21.26
N THR A 218 3.67 21.79 21.06
CA THR A 218 4.29 21.72 19.74
C THR A 218 4.78 20.30 19.44
N GLY A 219 4.40 19.78 18.29
CA GLY A 219 4.83 18.50 17.77
C GLY A 219 4.90 18.52 16.25
N MET A 220 5.41 17.44 15.67
CA MET A 220 5.46 17.23 14.23
C MET A 220 4.13 16.80 13.63
N ALA A 221 3.36 16.03 14.40
CA ALA A 221 2.08 15.49 13.97
C ALA A 221 1.17 15.32 15.18
N PHE A 222 -0.12 15.40 14.90
CA PHE A 222 -1.20 15.30 15.89
C PHE A 222 -2.27 14.32 15.38
N PRO A 223 -1.95 13.01 15.23
CA PRO A 223 -2.92 12.04 14.74
C PRO A 223 -4.07 11.85 15.73
N VAL A 224 -5.31 11.87 15.23
CA VAL A 224 -6.49 11.42 16.00
C VAL A 224 -6.95 10.04 15.56
N THR A 225 -6.56 9.61 14.35
CA THR A 225 -6.71 8.23 13.89
C THR A 225 -5.44 7.76 13.19
N MET A 226 -5.15 6.47 13.31
CA MET A 226 -4.06 5.82 12.59
C MET A 226 -4.46 4.38 12.27
N ASN A 227 -4.44 4.01 11.01
CA ASN A 227 -4.87 2.70 10.53
C ASN A 227 -3.70 2.01 9.83
N LEU A 228 -3.47 0.75 10.19
CA LEU A 228 -2.54 -0.16 9.53
C LEU A 228 -3.39 -1.21 8.83
N PHE A 229 -3.68 -1.04 7.54
CA PHE A 229 -4.39 -2.03 6.74
C PHE A 229 -3.42 -3.07 6.21
N ALA A 230 -3.67 -4.36 6.41
CA ALA A 230 -2.87 -5.40 5.78
C ALA A 230 -2.92 -5.24 4.26
N VAL A 231 -1.79 -5.44 3.59
CA VAL A 231 -1.69 -5.36 2.12
C VAL A 231 -0.81 -6.49 1.60
N ASN A 232 -1.19 -7.03 0.46
CA ASN A 232 -0.46 -8.13 -0.20
C ASN A 232 -0.55 -8.03 -1.73
N GLY A 233 -0.97 -6.88 -2.26
CA GLY A 233 -0.96 -6.61 -3.69
C GLY A 233 -0.97 -5.13 -4.01
N THR A 234 -0.85 -4.82 -5.30
CA THR A 234 -1.08 -3.47 -5.83
C THR A 234 -2.17 -3.48 -6.89
N MET A 235 -2.75 -2.31 -7.13
CA MET A 235 -3.51 -2.03 -8.34
C MET A 235 -2.97 -0.77 -8.99
N SER A 236 -2.83 -0.79 -10.30
CA SER A 236 -2.58 0.38 -11.15
C SER A 236 -3.67 0.49 -12.20
N LEU A 237 -4.07 1.71 -12.55
CA LEU A 237 -5.11 1.97 -13.54
C LEU A 237 -5.04 3.40 -14.05
N THR A 238 -5.86 3.70 -15.06
CA THR A 238 -6.10 5.06 -15.54
C THR A 238 -7.57 5.41 -15.45
N PHE A 239 -7.92 6.46 -14.71
CA PHE A 239 -9.24 7.07 -14.76
C PHE A 239 -9.38 7.95 -15.99
N ASN A 240 -10.41 7.72 -16.79
CA ASN A 240 -10.72 8.49 -17.98
C ASN A 240 -11.80 9.51 -17.65
N THR A 241 -11.39 10.75 -17.38
CA THR A 241 -12.30 11.84 -17.00
C THR A 241 -12.55 12.77 -18.17
N SER A 242 -13.52 13.68 -18.03
CA SER A 242 -13.77 14.77 -18.99
C SER A 242 -12.59 15.74 -19.11
N ASN A 243 -11.72 15.78 -18.09
CA ASN A 243 -10.51 16.61 -18.06
C ASN A 243 -9.26 15.87 -18.58
N GLY A 244 -9.41 14.61 -19.01
CA GLY A 244 -8.32 13.77 -19.51
C GLY A 244 -8.08 12.50 -18.69
N ALA A 245 -7.04 11.78 -19.08
CA ALA A 245 -6.58 10.55 -18.44
C ALA A 245 -5.76 10.86 -17.19
N SER A 246 -6.09 10.21 -16.07
CA SER A 246 -5.40 10.33 -14.79
C SER A 246 -4.92 8.95 -14.33
N PRO A 247 -3.62 8.63 -14.40
CA PRO A 247 -3.09 7.40 -13.83
C PRO A 247 -3.27 7.41 -12.30
N SER A 248 -3.47 6.22 -11.73
CA SER A 248 -3.64 6.01 -10.30
C SER A 248 -3.04 4.68 -9.89
N GLN A 249 -2.59 4.61 -8.64
CA GLN A 249 -2.09 3.41 -8.00
C GLN A 249 -2.64 3.33 -6.58
N SER A 250 -2.87 2.11 -6.12
CA SER A 250 -3.39 1.81 -4.79
C SER A 250 -2.80 0.50 -4.30
N LEU A 251 -2.59 0.38 -2.99
CA LEU A 251 -2.35 -0.90 -2.35
C LEU A 251 -3.67 -1.67 -2.27
N VAL A 252 -3.60 -3.00 -2.36
CA VAL A 252 -4.78 -3.87 -2.18
C VAL A 252 -4.47 -4.96 -1.17
N TYR A 253 -5.54 -5.48 -0.59
CA TYR A 253 -5.53 -6.73 0.15
C TYR A 253 -6.37 -7.75 -0.60
N TYR A 254 -5.88 -8.98 -0.70
CA TYR A 254 -6.60 -10.07 -1.34
C TYR A 254 -6.63 -11.33 -0.47
N GLU A 255 -7.67 -12.14 -0.69
CA GLU A 255 -7.76 -13.51 -0.21
C GLU A 255 -8.04 -14.44 -1.39
N ALA A 256 -7.15 -15.40 -1.61
CA ALA A 256 -7.26 -16.34 -2.72
C ALA A 256 -7.78 -17.69 -2.24
N PHE A 257 -8.78 -18.21 -2.94
CA PHE A 257 -9.33 -19.54 -2.82
C PHE A 257 -9.24 -20.26 -4.18
N ASP A 258 -9.65 -21.52 -4.25
CA ASP A 258 -9.46 -22.32 -5.46
C ASP A 258 -10.05 -21.70 -6.72
N ASN A 259 -11.28 -21.18 -6.65
CA ASN A 259 -12.02 -20.59 -7.77
C ASN A 259 -12.55 -19.17 -7.48
N SER A 260 -12.19 -18.59 -6.34
CA SER A 260 -12.63 -17.25 -5.93
C SER A 260 -11.44 -16.45 -5.42
N LEU A 261 -11.39 -15.18 -5.80
CA LEU A 261 -10.42 -14.20 -5.32
C LEU A 261 -11.19 -13.00 -4.76
N PHE A 262 -11.01 -12.70 -3.49
CA PHE A 262 -11.57 -11.51 -2.85
C PHE A 262 -10.52 -10.40 -2.87
N VAL A 263 -10.92 -9.17 -3.21
CA VAL A 263 -9.99 -8.03 -3.28
C VAL A 263 -10.62 -6.79 -2.63
N SER A 264 -9.93 -6.21 -1.64
CA SER A 264 -10.24 -4.92 -1.02
C SER A 264 -9.48 -3.77 -1.67
N ASN A 265 -9.99 -2.55 -1.49
CA ASN A 265 -9.36 -1.31 -1.97
C ASN A 265 -9.14 -1.26 -3.49
N ILE A 266 -9.99 -1.94 -4.25
CA ILE A 266 -9.98 -1.86 -5.71
C ILE A 266 -10.18 -0.39 -6.14
N GLN A 267 -9.31 0.10 -7.01
CA GLN A 267 -9.27 1.51 -7.47
C GLN A 267 -9.01 2.55 -6.37
N GLY A 268 -8.57 2.16 -5.18
CA GLY A 268 -8.40 3.06 -4.05
C GLY A 268 -9.71 3.45 -3.35
N LEU A 269 -10.76 2.62 -3.45
CA LEU A 269 -12.09 2.89 -2.89
C LEU A 269 -12.27 2.51 -1.41
N GLY A 270 -11.20 2.10 -0.72
CA GLY A 270 -11.19 1.74 0.70
C GLY A 270 -11.22 0.23 0.98
N TYR A 271 -10.95 -0.14 2.24
CA TYR A 271 -10.78 -1.53 2.67
C TYR A 271 -12.04 -2.16 3.26
N ASP A 272 -13.10 -1.39 3.46
CA ASP A 272 -14.35 -1.80 4.13
C ASP A 272 -15.19 -2.81 3.33
N VAL A 273 -14.82 -3.00 2.06
CA VAL A 273 -15.57 -3.80 1.09
C VAL A 273 -14.59 -4.61 0.22
N MET A 274 -14.89 -5.90 0.06
CA MET A 274 -14.17 -6.81 -0.84
C MET A 274 -15.03 -7.22 -2.03
N VAL A 275 -14.52 -7.01 -3.24
CA VAL A 275 -15.16 -7.57 -4.44
C VAL A 275 -14.72 -9.01 -4.64
N GLU A 276 -15.63 -9.87 -5.09
CA GLU A 276 -15.30 -11.25 -5.45
C GLU A 276 -15.08 -11.37 -6.96
N MET A 277 -13.95 -11.97 -7.33
CA MET A 277 -13.61 -12.36 -8.69
C MET A 277 -13.67 -13.88 -8.82
N THR A 278 -14.40 -14.38 -9.81
CA THR A 278 -14.39 -15.80 -10.17
C THR A 278 -13.12 -16.12 -10.95
N VAL A 279 -12.34 -17.09 -10.47
CA VAL A 279 -11.08 -17.51 -11.10
C VAL A 279 -11.32 -18.72 -12.00
N ASP A 280 -10.91 -18.61 -13.27
CA ASP A 280 -10.84 -19.73 -14.22
C ASP A 280 -9.36 -20.06 -14.47
N LYS A 281 -8.90 -21.16 -13.86
CA LYS A 281 -7.51 -21.63 -13.97
C LYS A 281 -7.14 -22.08 -15.38
N ALA A 282 -8.10 -22.61 -16.15
CA ALA A 282 -7.85 -23.11 -17.50
C ALA A 282 -7.76 -21.97 -18.51
N ALA A 283 -8.67 -20.99 -18.41
CA ALA A 283 -8.64 -19.79 -19.24
C ALA A 283 -7.56 -18.79 -18.80
N LYS A 284 -6.98 -18.97 -17.61
CA LYS A 284 -6.09 -18.04 -16.93
C LYS A 284 -6.73 -16.66 -16.79
N THR A 285 -7.94 -16.62 -16.23
CA THR A 285 -8.68 -15.38 -16.03
C THR A 285 -9.24 -15.26 -14.62
N ALA A 286 -9.50 -14.02 -14.21
CA ALA A 286 -10.30 -13.71 -13.04
C ALA A 286 -11.37 -12.67 -13.44
N SER A 287 -12.64 -12.91 -13.11
CA SER A 287 -13.76 -12.11 -13.60
C SER A 287 -14.63 -11.56 -12.48
N LEU A 288 -14.87 -10.25 -12.50
CA LEU A 288 -15.93 -9.64 -11.71
C LEU A 288 -17.26 -9.93 -12.41
N ILE A 289 -18.14 -10.69 -11.77
CA ILE A 289 -19.44 -11.08 -12.32
C ILE A 289 -20.52 -10.52 -11.40
N ASP A 290 -21.38 -9.66 -11.95
CA ASP A 290 -22.53 -9.06 -11.28
C ASP A 290 -22.19 -8.41 -9.93
N GLN A 291 -20.98 -7.84 -9.84
CA GLN A 291 -20.48 -7.13 -8.67
C GLN A 291 -20.91 -5.67 -8.70
N SER A 292 -21.38 -5.16 -7.56
CA SER A 292 -21.69 -3.75 -7.37
C SER A 292 -21.15 -3.22 -6.05
N LEU A 293 -20.89 -1.91 -6.02
CA LEU A 293 -20.45 -1.17 -4.84
C LEU A 293 -21.40 -0.01 -4.58
N THR A 294 -21.68 0.26 -3.31
CA THR A 294 -22.33 1.50 -2.89
C THR A 294 -21.25 2.53 -2.62
N LEU A 295 -21.26 3.62 -3.37
CA LEU A 295 -20.22 4.65 -3.38
C LEU A 295 -20.84 6.01 -3.08
N ASP A 296 -20.26 6.78 -2.16
CA ASP A 296 -20.55 8.20 -2.05
C ASP A 296 -19.69 8.96 -3.07
N LEU A 297 -20.32 9.43 -4.15
CA LEU A 297 -19.66 10.19 -5.21
C LEU A 297 -19.62 11.70 -4.90
N GLY A 298 -20.20 12.12 -3.77
CA GLY A 298 -20.22 13.50 -3.31
C GLY A 298 -21.01 14.47 -4.21
N GLY A 299 -21.05 15.74 -3.80
CA GLY A 299 -21.68 16.83 -4.54
C GLY A 299 -23.15 16.54 -4.88
N ASP A 300 -23.54 16.78 -6.13
CA ASP A 300 -24.91 16.56 -6.62
C ASP A 300 -25.23 15.07 -6.87
N PHE A 301 -24.25 14.17 -6.78
CA PHE A 301 -24.42 12.75 -7.10
C PHE A 301 -24.78 11.91 -5.88
N GLY A 302 -24.21 12.22 -4.71
CA GLY A 302 -24.47 11.52 -3.46
C GLY A 302 -24.11 10.03 -3.49
N GLU A 303 -24.77 9.26 -2.61
CA GLU A 303 -24.62 7.81 -2.55
C GLU A 303 -25.28 7.12 -3.74
N ARG A 304 -24.52 6.26 -4.43
CA ARG A 304 -24.94 5.56 -5.65
C ARG A 304 -24.55 4.09 -5.58
N THR A 305 -25.37 3.22 -6.16
CA THR A 305 -24.98 1.82 -6.39
C THR A 305 -24.42 1.69 -7.79
N CYS A 306 -23.12 1.45 -7.90
CA CYS A 306 -22.39 1.35 -9.16
C CYS A 306 -22.03 -0.10 -9.45
N TYR A 307 -22.08 -0.49 -10.73
CA TYR A 307 -21.84 -1.84 -11.21
C TYR A 307 -20.54 -1.90 -12.01
N PHE A 308 -19.75 -2.94 -11.77
CA PHE A 308 -18.63 -3.26 -12.64
C PHE A 308 -19.17 -3.80 -13.97
N GLY A 309 -18.68 -3.30 -15.09
CA GLY A 309 -19.06 -3.85 -16.39
C GLY A 309 -18.30 -3.29 -17.58
N VAL A 310 -18.58 -3.85 -18.75
CA VAL A 310 -18.05 -3.39 -20.03
C VAL A 310 -19.22 -2.89 -20.89
N ALA A 311 -19.09 -1.68 -21.44
CA ALA A 311 -20.09 -1.13 -22.34
C ALA A 311 -20.08 -1.88 -23.68
N GLN A 312 -21.27 -2.30 -24.13
CA GLN A 312 -21.52 -2.87 -25.44
C GLN A 312 -22.74 -2.17 -26.06
N GLY A 313 -22.48 -1.23 -26.98
CA GLY A 313 -23.54 -0.36 -27.49
C GLY A 313 -24.10 0.54 -26.37
N GLN A 314 -25.41 0.45 -26.11
CA GLN A 314 -26.10 1.21 -25.05
C GLN A 314 -26.30 0.39 -23.77
N SER A 315 -25.75 -0.83 -23.68
CA SER A 315 -25.91 -1.71 -22.53
C SER A 315 -24.59 -1.86 -21.77
N LEU A 316 -24.69 -2.05 -20.46
CA LEU A 316 -23.58 -2.44 -19.61
C LEU A 316 -23.65 -3.94 -19.37
N TYR A 317 -22.62 -4.65 -19.79
CA TYR A 317 -22.48 -6.07 -19.49
C TYR A 317 -21.69 -6.21 -18.19
N THR A 318 -22.32 -6.71 -17.12
CA THR A 318 -21.77 -6.78 -15.74
C THR A 318 -20.77 -7.92 -15.54
N ASN A 319 -19.95 -8.17 -16.55
CA ASN A 319 -18.84 -9.10 -16.50
C ASN A 319 -17.58 -8.37 -16.97
N VAL A 320 -16.63 -8.20 -16.06
CA VAL A 320 -15.29 -7.67 -16.36
C VAL A 320 -14.30 -8.78 -16.18
N THR A 321 -13.67 -9.20 -17.26
CA THR A 321 -12.65 -10.26 -17.25
C THR A 321 -11.25 -9.66 -17.27
N PHE A 322 -10.41 -10.13 -16.35
CA PHE A 322 -8.99 -9.85 -16.29
C PHE A 322 -8.21 -11.07 -16.80
N ALA A 323 -7.31 -10.86 -17.74
CA ALA A 323 -6.34 -11.86 -18.18
C ALA A 323 -5.23 -11.99 -17.14
N GLY A 324 -4.89 -13.22 -16.78
CA GLY A 324 -3.98 -13.54 -15.70
C GLY A 324 -2.67 -14.15 -16.18
N GLN A 325 -1.58 -13.76 -15.52
CA GLN A 325 -0.26 -14.36 -15.70
C GLN A 325 0.40 -14.54 -14.34
N THR A 326 0.91 -15.75 -14.07
CA THR A 326 1.71 -16.04 -12.88
C THR A 326 3.18 -16.12 -13.25
N THR A 327 4.00 -15.39 -12.51
CA THR A 327 5.46 -15.39 -12.57
C THR A 327 6.02 -16.00 -11.28
N ASN A 328 7.16 -16.67 -11.41
CA ASN A 328 7.92 -17.21 -10.30
C ASN A 328 9.40 -16.99 -10.62
N ASP A 329 9.98 -15.95 -10.02
CA ASP A 329 11.37 -15.54 -10.24
C ASP A 329 12.11 -15.32 -8.91
N GLU A 330 13.30 -14.72 -8.97
CA GLU A 330 14.13 -14.45 -7.79
C GLU A 330 13.45 -13.51 -6.76
N SER A 331 12.43 -12.75 -7.16
CA SER A 331 11.61 -11.87 -6.31
C SER A 331 10.44 -12.62 -5.65
N GLY A 332 10.24 -13.89 -6.01
CA GLY A 332 9.20 -14.77 -5.51
C GLY A 332 8.09 -15.03 -6.54
N VAL A 333 6.98 -15.54 -6.03
CA VAL A 333 5.79 -15.83 -6.83
C VAL A 333 4.88 -14.61 -6.86
N SER A 334 4.39 -14.22 -8.03
CA SER A 334 3.34 -13.22 -8.15
C SER A 334 2.35 -13.57 -9.27
N THR A 335 1.13 -13.10 -9.14
CA THR A 335 0.11 -13.17 -10.20
C THR A 335 -0.33 -11.77 -10.60
N VAL A 336 -0.26 -11.47 -11.88
CA VAL A 336 -0.73 -10.22 -12.48
C VAL A 336 -2.04 -10.48 -13.22
N LEU A 337 -3.08 -9.71 -12.89
CA LEU A 337 -4.38 -9.69 -13.54
C LEU A 337 -4.54 -8.37 -14.29
N SER A 338 -4.85 -8.38 -15.58
CA SER A 338 -4.95 -7.17 -16.39
C SER A 338 -6.21 -7.12 -17.25
N THR A 339 -6.79 -5.93 -17.40
CA THR A 339 -7.90 -5.68 -18.32
C THR A 339 -7.75 -4.31 -18.99
N PRO A 340 -8.01 -4.19 -20.31
CA PRO A 340 -7.75 -2.95 -21.03
C PRO A 340 -8.73 -1.83 -20.65
N LYS A 341 -9.98 -2.18 -20.32
CA LYS A 341 -11.04 -1.20 -20.00
C LYS A 341 -12.22 -1.83 -19.28
N TYR A 342 -12.77 -1.11 -18.31
CA TYR A 342 -14.10 -1.37 -17.75
C TYR A 342 -14.73 -0.09 -17.17
N LEU A 343 -15.98 -0.20 -16.73
CA LEU A 343 -16.76 0.86 -16.09
C LEU A 343 -17.17 0.42 -14.68
N LEU A 344 -17.27 1.37 -13.77
CA LEU A 344 -17.94 1.23 -12.47
C LEU A 344 -18.97 2.35 -12.37
N ILE A 345 -20.19 2.10 -12.84
CA ILE A 345 -21.22 3.14 -13.04
C ILE A 345 -22.59 2.67 -12.55
N ASP A 346 -23.44 3.61 -12.17
CA ASP A 346 -24.87 3.35 -11.91
C ASP A 346 -25.68 3.16 -13.21
N ASP A 347 -26.99 2.98 -13.06
CA ASP A 347 -27.96 2.84 -14.16
C ASP A 347 -28.16 4.14 -14.98
N GLU A 348 -27.77 5.29 -14.43
CA GLU A 348 -27.78 6.59 -15.09
C GLU A 348 -26.46 6.89 -15.84
N GLY A 349 -25.46 6.01 -15.75
CA GLY A 349 -24.14 6.19 -16.36
C GLY A 349 -23.17 7.07 -15.57
N VAL A 350 -23.45 7.32 -14.30
CA VAL A 350 -22.62 8.09 -13.37
C VAL A 350 -21.66 7.16 -12.63
N GLY A 351 -20.36 7.50 -12.64
CA GLY A 351 -19.33 6.75 -11.91
C GLY A 351 -17.96 6.88 -12.57
N PHE A 352 -17.24 5.76 -12.68
CA PHE A 352 -15.87 5.69 -13.14
C PHE A 352 -15.72 4.98 -14.48
N ASN A 353 -14.85 5.52 -15.32
CA ASN A 353 -14.42 4.91 -16.59
C ASN A 353 -12.93 4.62 -16.50
N VAL A 354 -12.56 3.33 -16.50
CA VAL A 354 -11.22 2.87 -16.15
C VAL A 354 -10.57 2.19 -17.35
N SER A 355 -9.29 2.46 -17.59
CA SER A 355 -8.47 1.78 -18.59
C SER A 355 -7.14 1.30 -18.01
N ASN A 356 -6.50 0.35 -18.71
CA ASN A 356 -5.19 -0.23 -18.36
C ASN A 356 -5.10 -0.70 -16.90
N ALA A 357 -6.18 -1.31 -16.40
CA ALA A 357 -6.22 -1.75 -15.01
C ALA A 357 -5.41 -3.04 -14.85
N THR A 358 -4.49 -3.03 -13.89
CA THR A 358 -3.63 -4.15 -13.54
C THR A 358 -3.66 -4.33 -12.03
N ILE A 359 -3.91 -5.56 -11.57
CA ILE A 359 -3.80 -5.96 -10.17
C ILE A 359 -2.64 -6.94 -10.07
N GLU A 360 -1.66 -6.64 -9.22
CA GLU A 360 -0.56 -7.55 -8.91
C GLU A 360 -0.77 -8.13 -7.52
N LEU A 361 -0.75 -9.46 -7.42
CA LEU A 361 -0.94 -10.23 -6.20
C LEU A 361 0.39 -10.88 -5.83
N PHE A 362 0.92 -10.57 -4.66
CA PHE A 362 2.21 -11.11 -4.21
C PHE A 362 2.03 -12.44 -3.48
N ASP A 363 3.03 -13.33 -3.59
CA ASP A 363 3.09 -14.67 -2.98
C ASP A 363 1.93 -15.61 -3.34
N VAL A 364 1.32 -15.44 -4.51
CA VAL A 364 0.27 -16.34 -4.99
C VAL A 364 0.46 -16.74 -6.45
N ALA A 365 0.36 -18.04 -6.69
CA ALA A 365 0.21 -18.63 -8.01
C ALA A 365 -1.26 -19.00 -8.22
N LEU A 366 -2.06 -18.09 -8.79
CA LEU A 366 -3.45 -18.44 -9.17
C LEU A 366 -3.48 -19.36 -10.40
N PHE A 367 -2.45 -19.27 -11.25
CA PHE A 367 -2.34 -20.03 -12.49
C PHE A 367 -1.02 -20.80 -12.51
N ASP A 368 -0.94 -21.82 -13.38
CA ASP A 368 0.33 -22.46 -13.68
C ASP A 368 1.29 -21.40 -14.23
N ALA A 369 2.41 -21.23 -13.52
CA ALA A 369 3.45 -20.28 -13.86
C ALA A 369 3.91 -20.55 -15.30
N THR A 370 3.97 -19.49 -16.11
CA THR A 370 4.75 -19.57 -17.33
C THR A 370 6.19 -19.64 -16.87
N ALA A 371 6.86 -20.78 -17.02
CA ALA A 371 8.28 -20.86 -16.76
C ALA A 371 8.96 -19.77 -17.60
N ILE A 372 9.42 -18.71 -16.95
CA ILE A 372 10.56 -17.98 -17.48
C ILE A 372 11.70 -18.94 -17.19
N GLU A 373 12.03 -19.79 -18.16
CA GLU A 373 13.34 -20.41 -18.16
C GLU A 373 14.30 -19.24 -18.06
N ASN A 374 14.96 -19.13 -16.92
CA ASN A 374 16.11 -18.26 -16.78
C ASN A 374 16.95 -18.50 -18.03
N VAL A 375 17.07 -17.49 -18.89
CA VAL A 375 18.17 -17.46 -19.84
C VAL A 375 19.41 -17.24 -18.98
N THR A 376 19.84 -18.31 -18.33
CA THR A 376 21.20 -18.48 -17.87
C THR A 376 22.01 -18.41 -19.15
N VAL A 377 22.43 -17.21 -19.49
CA VAL A 377 23.54 -17.04 -20.42
C VAL A 377 24.70 -17.66 -19.67
N ASP A 378 24.99 -18.93 -19.95
CA ASP A 378 26.18 -19.60 -19.44
C ASP A 378 27.37 -18.68 -19.71
N PHE A 379 27.83 -18.03 -18.65
CA PHE A 379 29.04 -17.24 -18.70
C PHE A 379 30.17 -18.23 -18.63
N ASP A 380 30.62 -18.73 -19.78
CA ASP A 380 31.79 -19.58 -19.85
C ASP A 380 33.04 -18.75 -19.49
N GLU A 381 33.38 -18.72 -18.20
CA GLU A 381 34.58 -18.07 -17.67
C GLU A 381 35.88 -18.77 -18.12
N ASN A 382 35.76 -19.94 -18.76
CA ASN A 382 36.88 -20.69 -19.34
C ASN A 382 36.99 -20.52 -20.87
N ALA A 383 36.09 -19.75 -21.49
CA ALA A 383 36.16 -19.47 -22.92
C ALA A 383 37.47 -18.73 -23.26
N PRO A 384 38.02 -18.93 -24.48
CA PRO A 384 39.23 -18.24 -24.93
C PRO A 384 39.09 -16.72 -24.83
N VAL A 385 40.14 -16.07 -24.35
CA VAL A 385 40.22 -14.61 -24.27
C VAL A 385 40.67 -14.05 -25.61
N GLU A 386 39.93 -13.08 -26.13
CA GLU A 386 40.27 -12.33 -27.33
C GLU A 386 40.33 -10.83 -27.03
N TYR A 387 41.29 -10.13 -27.64
CA TYR A 387 41.43 -8.67 -27.51
C TYR A 387 41.13 -7.97 -28.83
N PHE A 388 40.46 -6.84 -28.76
CA PHE A 388 40.15 -5.98 -29.90
C PHE A 388 40.58 -4.54 -29.60
N ASN A 389 41.05 -3.81 -30.61
CA ASN A 389 41.24 -2.37 -30.49
C ASN A 389 39.87 -1.64 -30.46
N LEU A 390 39.86 -0.33 -30.20
CA LEU A 390 38.62 0.45 -30.12
C LEU A 390 37.86 0.58 -31.46
N GLN A 391 38.48 0.15 -32.57
CA GLN A 391 37.86 0.09 -33.89
C GLN A 391 37.29 -1.31 -34.20
N GLY A 392 37.38 -2.26 -33.25
CA GLY A 392 36.86 -3.62 -33.41
C GLY A 392 37.77 -4.58 -34.17
N VAL A 393 39.05 -4.24 -34.37
CA VAL A 393 40.03 -5.13 -35.01
C VAL A 393 40.69 -6.02 -33.95
N ARG A 394 40.71 -7.34 -34.17
CA ARG A 394 41.30 -8.33 -33.27
C ARG A 394 42.83 -8.19 -33.19
N VAL A 395 43.38 -8.35 -31.97
CA VAL A 395 44.80 -8.17 -31.65
C VAL A 395 45.32 -9.42 -30.93
N GLU A 396 46.27 -10.12 -31.54
CA GLU A 396 46.79 -11.40 -31.02
C GLU A 396 47.83 -11.23 -29.89
N ASN A 397 48.56 -10.12 -29.86
CA ASN A 397 49.56 -9.81 -28.82
C ASN A 397 49.36 -8.37 -28.33
N PRO A 398 48.44 -8.14 -27.37
CA PRO A 398 48.22 -6.79 -26.86
C PRO A 398 49.46 -6.29 -26.09
N ALA A 399 49.84 -5.04 -26.34
CA ALA A 399 50.89 -4.33 -25.60
C ALA A 399 50.23 -3.40 -24.56
N ASN A 400 51.00 -2.56 -23.87
CA ASN A 400 50.43 -1.62 -22.91
C ASN A 400 49.45 -0.65 -23.61
N GLY A 401 48.19 -0.64 -23.18
CA GLY A 401 47.15 0.15 -23.84
C GLY A 401 45.70 -0.26 -23.50
N LEU A 402 44.73 0.50 -24.03
CA LEU A 402 43.30 0.27 -23.83
C LEU A 402 42.73 -0.67 -24.92
N TYR A 403 42.10 -1.75 -24.49
CA TYR A 403 41.53 -2.78 -25.36
C TYR A 403 40.11 -3.15 -24.94
N ILE A 404 39.39 -3.81 -25.86
CA ILE A 404 38.15 -4.52 -25.59
C ILE A 404 38.52 -6.00 -25.42
N LYS A 405 38.36 -6.54 -24.21
CA LYS A 405 38.54 -7.97 -23.89
C LYS A 405 37.19 -8.68 -24.05
N ARG A 406 37.13 -9.67 -24.93
CA ARG A 406 36.00 -10.61 -25.05
C ARG A 406 36.39 -11.95 -24.45
N GLN A 407 35.54 -12.50 -23.60
CA GLN A 407 35.68 -13.85 -23.06
C GLN A 407 34.29 -14.50 -23.01
N GLY A 408 34.07 -15.47 -23.88
CA GLY A 408 32.72 -16.02 -24.10
C GLY A 408 31.73 -14.91 -24.48
N ASN A 409 30.66 -14.79 -23.71
CA ASN A 409 29.62 -13.76 -23.89
C ASN A 409 29.89 -12.45 -23.13
N LYS A 410 31.00 -12.36 -22.36
CA LYS A 410 31.40 -11.14 -21.63
C LYS A 410 32.31 -10.26 -22.50
N VAL A 411 32.02 -8.96 -22.55
CA VAL A 411 32.83 -7.94 -23.21
C VAL A 411 33.13 -6.82 -22.23
N ALA A 412 34.40 -6.49 -22.02
CA ALA A 412 34.84 -5.44 -21.10
C ALA A 412 35.96 -4.58 -21.70
N LYS A 413 36.03 -3.31 -21.32
CA LYS A 413 37.19 -2.45 -21.63
C LYS A 413 38.26 -2.67 -20.56
N VAL A 414 39.48 -2.99 -20.97
CA VAL A 414 40.61 -3.26 -20.07
C VAL A 414 41.84 -2.46 -20.49
N ILE A 415 42.64 -2.04 -19.52
CA ILE A 415 43.97 -1.49 -19.76
C ILE A 415 44.97 -2.58 -19.40
N LEU A 416 45.84 -2.93 -20.34
CA LEU A 416 46.92 -3.91 -20.16
C LEU A 416 48.25 -3.21 -19.91
#